data_AF-A0A3B8WSZ1-F1
#
_entry.id   AF-A0A3B8WSZ1-F1
#
_cell.length_a   1.000
_cell.length_b   1.000
_cell.length_c   1.000
_cell.angle_alpha   90.00
_cell.angle_beta   90.00
_cell.angle_gamma   90.00
#
_symmetry.space_group_name_H-M   'P 1'
#
loop_
_entity.id
_entity.type
_entity.pdbx_description
1 polymer ?
#
loop_
_entity_poly.entity_id
_entity_poly.type
_entity_poly.pdbx_seq_one_letter_code
_entity_poly.pdbx_strand_id
1 'polypeptide(L)'
;MNERMRLLMRLEYVFSRLHIADKDQSVSSQNSTLHAFLDLIDLVTRGDTTSEVIKELERVAENLRILQDNPSVDAQRLSDILDNVDNLIRRLNQQGNRHYQPTVDNDLLSTLKRRHHVTCGNVEFDQPALRHWFAKPEQERFEQLLFWREPFETLRLAVKLLLQLIREAAQPITPVAEAGFYQMALEADQPV
;
A
#
# COMPACT_ATOMS: atom_id res chain seq x y z
N MET A 1 -0.39 -19.00 -4.79
CA MET A 1 -0.45 -17.59 -4.35
C MET A 1 0.97 -17.06 -4.17
N ASN A 2 1.37 -16.05 -4.94
CA ASN A 2 2.75 -15.53 -4.96
C ASN A 2 3.03 -14.60 -3.74
N GLU A 3 4.27 -14.53 -3.25
CA GLU A 3 4.71 -13.56 -2.21
C GLU A 3 4.41 -12.13 -2.63
N ARG A 4 4.51 -11.84 -3.93
CA ARG A 4 4.23 -10.52 -4.49
C ARG A 4 2.80 -10.04 -4.26
N MET A 5 1.81 -10.90 -4.49
CA MET A 5 0.42 -10.59 -4.19
C MET A 5 0.18 -10.39 -2.69
N ARG A 6 0.89 -11.15 -1.84
CA ARG A 6 0.85 -10.92 -0.39
C ARG A 6 1.38 -9.54 -0.01
N LEU A 7 2.47 -9.08 -0.63
CA LEU A 7 3.00 -7.73 -0.41
C LEU A 7 1.98 -6.66 -0.80
N LEU A 8 1.40 -6.73 -2.00
CA LEU A 8 0.41 -5.75 -2.48
C LEU A 8 -0.82 -5.69 -1.56
N MET A 9 -1.37 -6.84 -1.16
CA MET A 9 -2.51 -6.89 -0.23
C MET A 9 -2.16 -6.35 1.16
N ARG A 10 -0.95 -6.63 1.67
CA ARG A 10 -0.48 -6.06 2.95
C ARG A 10 -0.37 -4.54 2.86
N LEU A 11 0.16 -4.02 1.76
CA LEU A 11 0.24 -2.57 1.53
C LEU A 11 -1.15 -1.94 1.45
N GLU A 12 -2.07 -2.51 0.68
CA GLU A 12 -3.46 -2.03 0.59
C GLU A 12 -4.12 -1.98 1.97
N TYR A 13 -3.98 -3.05 2.75
CA TYR A 13 -4.51 -3.12 4.11
C TYR A 13 -3.93 -2.01 5.01
N VAL A 14 -2.61 -1.83 5.01
CA VAL A 14 -1.95 -0.79 5.81
C VAL A 14 -2.37 0.61 5.35
N PHE A 15 -2.41 0.86 4.04
CA PHE A 15 -2.90 2.14 3.50
C PHE A 15 -4.34 2.43 3.90
N SER A 16 -5.22 1.44 3.94
CA SER A 16 -6.60 1.63 4.39
C SER A 16 -6.66 2.11 5.85
N ARG A 17 -5.76 1.60 6.72
CA ARG A 17 -5.68 1.99 8.13
C ARG A 17 -5.09 3.39 8.32
N LEU A 18 -4.23 3.84 7.40
CA LEU A 18 -3.68 5.19 7.42
C LEU A 18 -4.72 6.28 7.17
N HIS A 19 -5.90 5.94 6.64
CA HIS A 19 -6.98 6.87 6.34
C HIS A 19 -8.11 6.83 7.39
N ILE A 20 -7.98 6.05 8.48
CA ILE A 20 -9.00 6.00 9.54
C ILE A 20 -9.15 7.38 10.20
N ALA A 21 -8.02 8.06 10.46
CA ALA A 21 -7.99 9.40 11.03
C ALA A 21 -8.71 10.46 10.18
N ASP A 22 -8.90 10.23 8.87
CA ASP A 22 -9.62 11.16 8.00
C ASP A 22 -11.14 11.18 8.31
N LYS A 23 -11.68 10.10 8.90
CA LYS A 23 -13.10 9.97 9.23
C LYS A 23 -13.41 10.22 10.70
N ASP A 24 -12.45 9.92 11.57
CA ASP A 24 -12.56 10.10 13.02
C ASP A 24 -11.21 10.60 13.54
N GLN A 25 -11.18 11.80 14.11
CA GLN A 25 -9.94 12.40 14.63
C GLN A 25 -9.67 12.02 16.10
N SER A 26 -10.51 11.18 16.70
CA SER A 26 -10.35 10.75 18.10
C SER A 26 -8.95 10.24 18.40
N VAL A 27 -8.55 10.37 19.68
CA VAL A 27 -7.25 9.86 20.17
C VAL A 27 -7.04 8.39 19.79
N SER A 28 -8.08 7.56 19.88
CA SER A 28 -8.02 6.14 19.52
C SER A 28 -7.75 5.92 18.02
N SER A 29 -8.40 6.71 17.17
CA SER A 29 -8.22 6.66 15.73
C SER A 29 -6.81 7.10 15.34
N GLN A 30 -6.35 8.24 15.87
CA GLN A 30 -4.99 8.74 15.64
C GLN A 30 -3.91 7.77 16.14
N ASN A 31 -4.13 7.11 17.28
CA ASN A 31 -3.24 6.05 17.75
C ASN A 31 -3.20 4.85 16.79
N SER A 32 -4.37 4.44 16.29
CA SER A 32 -4.49 3.34 15.32
C SER A 32 -3.78 3.65 14.00
N THR A 33 -3.86 4.89 13.53
CA THR A 33 -3.15 5.41 12.36
C THR A 33 -1.65 5.48 12.60
N LEU A 34 -1.19 5.90 13.78
CA LEU A 34 0.22 5.88 14.16
C LEU A 34 0.80 4.46 14.12
N HIS A 35 0.09 3.46 14.66
CA HIS A 35 0.52 2.07 14.54
C HIS A 35 0.55 1.57 13.09
N ALA A 36 -0.40 2.00 12.25
CA ALA A 36 -0.38 1.68 10.82
C ALA A 36 0.82 2.31 10.10
N PHE A 37 1.30 3.49 10.54
CA PHE A 37 2.56 4.06 10.03
C PHE A 37 3.75 3.18 10.37
N LEU A 38 3.83 2.66 11.60
CA LEU A 38 4.92 1.76 11.99
C LEU A 38 4.90 0.46 11.15
N ASP A 39 3.70 -0.10 10.91
CA ASP A 39 3.53 -1.24 10.01
C ASP A 39 3.99 -0.92 8.58
N LEU A 40 3.64 0.26 8.06
CA LEU A 40 4.06 0.70 6.73
C LEU A 40 5.59 0.84 6.65
N ILE A 41 6.19 1.50 7.64
CA ILE A 41 7.64 1.70 7.73
C ILE A 41 8.35 0.34 7.75
N ASP A 42 7.85 -0.64 8.50
CA ASP A 42 8.43 -1.98 8.51
C ASP A 42 8.33 -2.68 7.15
N LEU A 43 7.21 -2.53 6.44
CA LEU A 43 7.05 -3.09 5.09
C LEU A 43 8.06 -2.48 4.11
N VAL A 44 8.15 -1.15 4.06
CA VAL A 44 9.00 -0.45 3.07
C VAL A 44 10.50 -0.48 3.41
N THR A 45 10.88 -0.80 4.65
CA THR A 45 12.29 -0.87 5.06
C THR A 45 12.89 -2.28 4.99
N ARG A 46 12.06 -3.34 4.92
CA ARG A 46 12.54 -4.73 4.81
C ARG A 46 13.07 -5.09 3.42
N GLY A 47 12.71 -4.34 2.39
CA GLY A 47 13.14 -4.57 1.03
C GLY A 47 12.72 -3.41 0.12
N ASP A 48 13.12 -3.49 -1.15
CA ASP A 48 12.84 -2.44 -2.13
C ASP A 48 11.40 -2.52 -2.66
N THR A 49 10.46 -2.14 -1.79
CA THR A 49 9.02 -2.23 -2.07
C THR A 49 8.62 -1.37 -3.27
N THR A 50 9.22 -0.18 -3.41
CA THR A 50 8.98 0.70 -4.56
C THR A 50 9.38 0.03 -5.87
N SER A 51 10.58 -0.57 -5.94
CA SER A 51 11.03 -1.25 -7.15
C SER A 51 10.17 -2.48 -7.49
N GLU A 52 9.74 -3.24 -6.49
CA GLU A 52 8.82 -4.38 -6.73
C GLU A 52 7.47 -3.91 -7.27
N VAL A 53 6.92 -2.79 -6.79
CA VAL A 53 5.68 -2.21 -7.32
C VAL A 53 5.87 -1.67 -8.75
N ILE A 54 7.01 -1.03 -9.05
CA ILE A 54 7.33 -0.54 -10.40
C ILE A 54 7.37 -1.70 -11.40
N LYS A 55 8.08 -2.79 -11.08
CA LYS A 55 8.16 -3.98 -11.94
C LYS A 55 6.77 -4.56 -12.25
N GLU A 56 5.86 -4.54 -11.28
CA GLU A 56 4.49 -5.00 -11.52
C GLU A 56 3.68 -4.06 -12.39
N LEU A 57 3.82 -2.75 -12.22
CA LEU A 57 3.19 -1.78 -13.11
C LEU A 57 3.67 -1.99 -14.55
N GLU A 58 4.98 -2.20 -14.75
CA GLU A 58 5.55 -2.49 -16.07
C GLU A 58 5.01 -3.80 -16.65
N ARG A 59 4.93 -4.86 -15.84
CA ARG A 59 4.38 -6.16 -16.25
C ARG A 59 2.91 -6.04 -16.69
N VAL A 60 2.08 -5.37 -15.90
CA VAL A 60 0.67 -5.17 -16.22
C VAL A 60 0.52 -4.27 -17.45
N ALA A 61 1.33 -3.22 -17.58
CA ALA A 61 1.32 -2.36 -18.77
C ALA A 61 1.62 -3.15 -20.04
N GLU A 62 2.61 -4.04 -20.00
CA GLU A 62 2.95 -4.89 -21.15
C GLU A 62 1.80 -5.81 -21.54
N ASN A 63 1.16 -6.46 -20.57
CA ASN A 63 -0.02 -7.30 -20.82
C ASN A 63 -1.18 -6.50 -21.44
N LEU A 64 -1.41 -5.28 -20.94
CA LEU A 64 -2.45 -4.40 -21.46
C LEU A 64 -2.15 -3.90 -22.87
N ARG A 65 -0.87 -3.67 -23.22
CA ARG A 65 -0.47 -3.26 -24.58
C ARG A 65 -0.79 -4.32 -25.62
N ILE A 66 -0.70 -5.61 -25.28
CA ILE A 66 -1.10 -6.71 -26.18
C ILE A 66 -2.58 -6.60 -26.61
N LEU A 67 -3.43 -6.01 -25.76
CA LEU A 67 -4.85 -5.84 -26.04
C LEU A 67 -5.17 -4.66 -26.97
N GLN A 68 -4.20 -3.81 -27.32
CA GLN A 68 -4.42 -2.63 -28.17
C GLN A 68 -4.91 -3.00 -29.58
N ASP A 69 -4.41 -4.11 -30.13
CA ASP A 69 -4.78 -4.57 -31.47
C ASP A 69 -6.11 -5.35 -31.50
N ASN A 70 -6.78 -5.51 -30.35
CA ASN A 70 -8.03 -6.26 -30.26
C ASN A 70 -9.23 -5.35 -30.59
N PRO A 71 -9.96 -5.59 -31.70
CA PRO A 71 -11.09 -4.75 -32.10
C PRO A 71 -12.30 -4.82 -31.14
N SER A 72 -12.30 -5.77 -30.19
CA SER A 72 -13.35 -5.91 -29.17
C SER A 72 -13.07 -5.08 -27.90
N VAL A 73 -11.91 -4.40 -27.83
CA VAL A 73 -11.49 -3.63 -26.66
C VAL A 73 -11.77 -2.14 -26.90
N ASP A 74 -12.24 -1.46 -25.85
CA ASP A 74 -12.37 0.00 -25.84
C ASP A 74 -10.97 0.65 -25.83
N ALA A 75 -10.52 1.08 -27.01
CA ALA A 75 -9.20 1.67 -27.21
C ALA A 75 -8.98 2.94 -26.38
N GLN A 76 -10.01 3.76 -26.16
CA GLN A 76 -9.86 5.00 -25.39
C GLN A 76 -9.63 4.67 -23.92
N ARG A 77 -10.47 3.79 -23.35
CA ARG A 77 -10.31 3.38 -21.95
C ARG A 77 -8.97 2.69 -21.70
N LEU A 78 -8.52 1.84 -22.64
CA LEU A 78 -7.22 1.20 -22.54
C LEU A 78 -6.07 2.21 -22.56
N SER A 79 -6.13 3.22 -23.45
CA SER A 79 -5.15 4.30 -23.50
C SER A 79 -5.09 5.07 -22.18
N ASP A 80 -6.23 5.46 -21.63
CA ASP A 80 -6.29 6.22 -20.37
C ASP A 80 -5.69 5.45 -19.19
N ILE A 81 -5.91 4.13 -19.14
CA ILE A 81 -5.31 3.24 -18.12
C ILE A 81 -3.80 3.18 -18.29
N LEU A 82 -3.31 2.95 -19.51
CA LEU A 82 -1.87 2.88 -19.80
C LEU A 82 -1.16 4.19 -19.47
N ASP A 83 -1.77 5.33 -19.82
CA ASP A 83 -1.23 6.65 -19.49
C ASP A 83 -1.12 6.86 -17.97
N ASN A 84 -2.11 6.39 -17.21
CA ASN A 84 -2.09 6.45 -15.75
C ASN A 84 -0.99 5.55 -15.15
N VAL A 85 -0.84 4.33 -15.66
CA VAL A 85 0.23 3.40 -15.26
C VAL A 85 1.60 4.02 -15.54
N ASP A 86 1.84 4.51 -16.76
CA ASP A 86 3.11 5.12 -17.15
C ASP A 86 3.40 6.41 -16.34
N ASN A 87 2.38 7.19 -15.98
CA ASN A 87 2.53 8.34 -15.09
C ASN A 87 3.01 7.91 -13.70
N LEU A 88 2.38 6.90 -13.11
CA LEU A 88 2.76 6.39 -11.79
C LEU A 88 4.17 5.80 -11.78
N ILE A 89 4.55 5.04 -12.82
CA ILE A 89 5.93 4.54 -12.99
C ILE A 89 6.92 5.72 -13.02
N ARG A 90 6.65 6.76 -13.84
CA ARG A 90 7.52 7.95 -13.91
C ARG A 90 7.65 8.63 -12.55
N ARG A 91 6.54 8.86 -11.85
CA ARG A 91 6.54 9.51 -10.53
C ARG A 91 7.32 8.72 -9.48
N LEU A 92 7.12 7.40 -9.42
CA LEU A 92 7.85 6.54 -8.48
C LEU A 92 9.36 6.55 -8.77
N ASN A 93 9.75 6.47 -10.05
CA ASN A 93 11.15 6.57 -10.46
C ASN A 93 11.77 7.93 -10.11
N GLN A 94 11.04 9.04 -10.32
CA GLN A 94 11.50 10.38 -9.98
C GLN A 94 11.68 10.58 -8.47
N GLN A 95 10.81 9.99 -7.65
CA GLN A 95 10.92 10.01 -6.19
C GLN A 95 12.13 9.19 -5.69
N GLY A 96 12.44 8.08 -6.36
CA GLY A 96 13.54 7.18 -6.01
C GLY A 96 13.26 6.30 -4.78
N ASN A 97 14.16 5.35 -4.52
CA ASN A 97 13.92 4.23 -3.59
C ASN A 97 13.92 4.59 -2.09
N ARG A 98 14.06 5.88 -1.75
CA ARG A 98 14.12 6.38 -0.37
C ARG A 98 13.44 7.74 -0.17
N HIS A 99 12.47 8.09 -1.00
CA HIS A 99 11.71 9.33 -0.84
C HIS A 99 10.98 9.43 0.51
N TYR A 100 10.65 8.30 1.11
CA TYR A 100 10.03 8.21 2.44
C TYR A 100 11.03 8.32 3.61
N GLN A 101 12.34 8.36 3.35
CA GLN A 101 13.38 8.38 4.38
C GLN A 101 13.21 9.51 5.41
N PRO A 102 12.83 10.76 5.05
CA PRO A 102 12.58 11.80 6.03
C PRO A 102 11.48 11.46 7.04
N THR A 103 10.48 10.68 6.63
CA THR A 103 9.43 10.18 7.55
C THR A 103 9.95 9.04 8.42
N VAL A 104 10.71 8.11 7.84
CA VAL A 104 11.33 7.00 8.58
C VAL A 104 12.31 7.49 9.65
N ASP A 105 13.07 8.54 9.34
CA ASP A 105 14.09 9.14 10.22
C ASP A 105 13.51 10.13 11.22
N ASN A 106 12.19 10.37 11.19
CA ASN A 106 11.55 11.21 12.20
C ASN A 106 11.82 10.65 13.61
N ASP A 107 12.22 11.51 14.55
CA ASP A 107 12.65 11.10 15.90
C ASP A 107 11.60 10.29 16.66
N LEU A 108 10.32 10.66 16.54
CA LEU A 108 9.23 9.94 17.19
C LEU A 108 9.04 8.58 16.52
N LEU A 109 8.87 8.54 15.20
CA LEU A 109 8.59 7.31 14.46
C LEU A 109 9.74 6.30 14.57
N SER A 110 11.00 6.76 14.45
CA SER A 110 12.18 5.92 14.62
C SER A 110 12.29 5.34 16.03
N THR A 111 11.91 6.13 17.06
CA THR A 111 11.89 5.66 18.45
C THR A 111 10.81 4.61 18.70
N LEU A 112 9.59 4.84 18.21
CA LEU A 112 8.47 3.92 18.35
C LEU A 112 8.68 2.62 17.54
N LYS A 113 9.34 2.72 16.38
CA LYS A 113 9.67 1.55 15.55
C LYS A 113 10.51 0.53 16.31
N ARG A 114 11.49 0.96 17.11
CA ARG A 114 12.37 0.06 17.88
C ARG A 114 11.61 -0.88 18.83
N ARG A 115 10.44 -0.46 19.33
CA ARG A 115 9.63 -1.23 20.29
C ARG A 115 8.30 -1.70 19.70
N HIS A 116 8.07 -1.50 18.40
CA HIS A 116 6.80 -1.85 17.73
C HIS A 116 6.46 -3.34 17.80
N HIS A 117 7.47 -4.20 17.78
CA HIS A 117 7.29 -5.66 17.89
C HIS A 117 7.21 -6.17 19.34
N VAL A 118 7.37 -5.30 20.34
CA VAL A 118 7.22 -5.66 21.76
C VAL A 118 5.75 -5.51 22.15
N THR A 119 5.20 -6.53 22.80
CA THR A 119 3.84 -6.45 23.37
C THR A 119 3.75 -5.25 24.30
N CYS A 120 2.77 -4.37 24.07
CA CYS A 120 2.62 -3.11 24.80
C CYS A 120 3.88 -2.21 24.74
N GLY A 121 4.71 -2.32 23.70
CA GLY A 121 5.97 -1.58 23.57
C GLY A 121 5.81 -0.08 23.29
N ASN A 122 4.63 0.32 22.79
CA ASN A 122 4.27 1.69 22.45
C ASN A 122 3.05 2.12 23.28
N VAL A 123 3.27 2.31 24.59
CA VAL A 123 2.27 2.84 25.53
C VAL A 123 2.79 4.12 26.15
N GLU A 124 1.91 5.09 26.39
CA GLU A 124 2.25 6.45 26.84
C GLU A 124 3.05 6.51 28.16
N PHE A 125 2.82 5.58 29.10
CA PHE A 125 3.56 5.57 30.37
C PHE A 125 5.04 5.16 30.19
N ASP A 126 5.33 4.38 29.15
CA ASP A 126 6.65 3.81 28.85
C ASP A 126 7.42 4.63 27.81
N GLN A 127 6.72 5.57 27.15
CA GLN A 127 7.22 6.35 26.02
C GLN A 127 6.92 7.84 26.22
N PRO A 128 7.83 8.59 26.89
CA PRO A 128 7.64 10.03 27.11
C PRO A 128 7.40 10.82 25.81
N ALA A 129 8.06 10.43 24.72
CA ALA A 129 7.87 11.05 23.41
C ALA A 129 6.45 10.83 22.86
N LEU A 130 5.88 9.63 23.06
CA LEU A 130 4.51 9.31 22.65
C LEU A 130 3.49 10.11 23.49
N ARG A 131 3.69 10.14 24.81
CA ARG A 131 2.85 10.94 25.71
C ARG A 131 2.90 12.43 25.37
N HIS A 132 4.09 12.94 25.08
CA HIS A 132 4.24 14.34 24.64
C HIS A 132 3.49 14.59 23.33
N TRP A 133 3.57 13.66 22.38
CA TRP A 133 2.83 13.75 21.13
C TRP A 133 1.31 13.79 21.36
N PHE A 134 0.77 12.88 22.18
CA PHE A 134 -0.66 12.87 22.51
C PHE A 134 -1.13 14.07 23.34
N ALA A 135 -0.23 14.75 24.06
CA ALA A 135 -0.55 15.98 24.78
C ALA A 135 -0.75 17.20 23.86
N LYS A 136 -0.36 17.12 22.58
CA LYS A 136 -0.61 18.19 21.58
C LYS A 136 -2.09 18.29 21.23
N PRO A 137 -2.58 19.42 20.71
CA PRO A 137 -3.94 19.54 20.18
C PRO A 137 -4.24 18.49 19.10
N GLU A 138 -5.49 18.01 19.05
CA GLU A 138 -5.93 16.99 18.09
C GLU A 138 -5.62 17.34 16.63
N GLN A 139 -5.85 18.60 16.27
CA GLN A 139 -5.58 19.13 14.93
C GLN A 139 -4.09 19.10 14.59
N GLU A 140 -3.20 19.46 15.53
CA GLU A 140 -1.74 19.44 15.31
C GLU A 140 -1.26 18.00 15.06
N ARG A 141 -1.79 17.03 15.81
CA ARG A 141 -1.47 15.61 15.61
C ARG A 141 -1.96 15.11 14.26
N PHE A 142 -3.18 15.48 13.87
CA PHE A 142 -3.74 15.11 12.57
C PHE A 142 -2.90 15.66 11.40
N GLU A 143 -2.50 16.93 11.46
CA GLU A 143 -1.64 17.55 10.45
C GLU A 143 -0.28 16.85 10.34
N GLN A 144 0.31 16.43 11.48
CA GLN A 144 1.54 15.64 11.47
C GLN A 144 1.35 14.27 10.81
N LEU A 145 0.23 13.59 11.06
CA LEU A 145 -0.10 12.32 10.39
C LEU A 145 -0.24 12.52 8.88
N LEU A 146 -0.89 13.60 8.43
CA LEU A 146 -1.00 13.92 7.00
C LEU A 146 0.38 14.18 6.38
N PHE A 147 1.23 14.93 7.08
CA PHE A 147 2.60 15.22 6.62
C PHE A 147 3.43 13.93 6.47
N TRP A 148 3.37 13.01 7.45
CA TRP A 148 4.06 11.72 7.34
C TRP A 148 3.49 10.81 6.25
N ARG A 149 2.23 10.99 5.86
CA ARG A 149 1.59 10.19 4.81
C ARG A 149 2.05 10.60 3.41
N GLU A 150 2.30 11.89 3.21
CA GLU A 150 2.53 12.51 1.90
C GLU A 150 3.56 11.76 1.03
N PRO A 151 4.74 11.36 1.55
CA PRO A 151 5.73 10.68 0.73
C PRO A 151 5.23 9.36 0.13
N PHE A 152 4.30 8.69 0.80
CA PHE A 152 3.80 7.38 0.38
C PHE A 152 2.61 7.43 -0.58
N GLU A 153 2.10 8.61 -0.92
CA GLU A 153 0.87 8.75 -1.70
C GLU A 153 1.00 8.17 -3.12
N THR A 154 2.12 8.40 -3.80
CA THR A 154 2.35 7.80 -5.12
C THR A 154 2.37 6.28 -5.06
N LEU A 155 3.04 5.70 -4.05
CA LEU A 155 3.09 4.26 -3.82
C LEU A 155 1.70 3.69 -3.54
N ARG A 156 0.89 4.39 -2.73
CA ARG A 156 -0.49 4.00 -2.45
C ARG A 156 -1.34 3.96 -3.71
N LEU A 157 -1.26 5.01 -4.54
CA LEU A 157 -2.01 5.08 -5.79
C LEU A 157 -1.62 3.96 -6.76
N ALA A 158 -0.32 3.67 -6.86
CA ALA A 158 0.19 2.55 -7.65
C ALA A 158 -0.35 1.20 -7.18
N VAL A 159 -0.26 0.89 -5.88
CA VAL A 159 -0.78 -0.36 -5.31
C VAL A 159 -2.29 -0.48 -5.53
N LYS A 160 -3.03 0.61 -5.34
CA LYS A 160 -4.49 0.65 -5.56
C LYS A 160 -4.83 0.33 -7.03
N LEU A 161 -4.15 0.97 -7.98
CA LEU A 161 -4.37 0.74 -9.41
C LEU A 161 -4.04 -0.70 -9.81
N LEU A 162 -2.89 -1.22 -9.37
CA LEU A 162 -2.49 -2.61 -9.63
C LEU A 162 -3.54 -3.61 -9.16
N LEU A 163 -3.97 -3.50 -7.89
CA LEU A 163 -4.95 -4.43 -7.34
C LEU A 163 -6.32 -4.28 -7.98
N GLN A 164 -6.70 -3.07 -8.41
CA GLN A 164 -7.91 -2.87 -9.19
C GLN A 164 -7.84 -3.62 -10.54
N LEU A 165 -6.77 -3.42 -11.31
CA LEU A 165 -6.58 -4.08 -12.61
C LEU A 165 -6.56 -5.60 -12.48
N ILE A 166 -5.84 -6.12 -11.47
CA ILE A 166 -5.77 -7.56 -11.21
C ILE A 166 -7.14 -8.16 -10.88
N ARG A 167 -7.96 -7.45 -10.09
CA ARG A 167 -9.31 -7.90 -9.72
C ARG A 167 -10.28 -7.82 -10.90
N GLU A 168 -10.14 -6.82 -11.76
CA GLU A 168 -10.99 -6.64 -12.94
C GLU A 168 -10.69 -7.66 -14.06
N ALA A 169 -9.45 -8.15 -14.15
CA ALA A 169 -9.08 -9.12 -15.17
C ALA A 169 -9.54 -10.56 -14.87
N ALA A 170 -9.90 -10.87 -13.62
CA ALA A 170 -10.32 -12.21 -13.23
C ALA A 170 -11.83 -12.42 -13.48
N GLN A 171 -12.18 -13.53 -14.13
CA GLN A 171 -13.59 -13.95 -14.24
C GLN A 171 -13.96 -14.84 -13.04
N PRO A 172 -15.01 -14.51 -12.28
CA PRO A 172 -15.44 -15.33 -11.16
C PRO A 172 -16.01 -16.66 -11.66
N ILE A 173 -15.46 -17.77 -11.15
CA ILE A 173 -16.00 -19.11 -11.36
C ILE A 173 -16.74 -19.55 -10.10
N THR A 174 -17.81 -20.34 -10.26
CA THR A 174 -18.59 -20.90 -9.14
C THR A 174 -18.39 -22.42 -9.06
N PRO A 175 -17.25 -22.90 -8.55
CA PRO A 175 -17.02 -24.32 -8.41
C PRO A 175 -17.83 -24.92 -7.26
N VAL A 176 -18.11 -26.22 -7.35
CA VAL A 176 -18.72 -27.00 -6.26
C VAL A 176 -17.62 -27.79 -5.56
N ALA A 177 -17.54 -27.68 -4.24
CA ALA A 177 -16.62 -28.46 -3.41
C ALA A 177 -17.29 -29.77 -3.01
N GLU A 178 -17.13 -30.81 -3.83
CA GLU A 178 -17.66 -32.13 -3.53
C GLU A 178 -17.03 -32.68 -2.25
N ALA A 179 -17.88 -33.12 -1.31
CA ALA A 179 -17.47 -33.59 0.03
C ALA A 179 -16.58 -32.59 0.82
N GLY A 180 -16.71 -31.28 0.55
CA GLY A 180 -15.92 -30.25 1.23
C GLY A 180 -14.48 -30.13 0.72
N PHE A 181 -14.14 -30.77 -0.40
CA PHE A 181 -12.83 -30.69 -1.03
C PHE A 181 -12.94 -30.01 -2.41
N TYR A 182 -12.04 -29.07 -2.67
CA TYR A 182 -11.90 -28.44 -3.98
C TYR A 182 -10.42 -28.23 -4.30
N GLN A 183 -9.99 -28.69 -5.48
CA GLN A 183 -8.64 -28.49 -5.98
C GLN A 183 -8.72 -28.04 -7.44
N MET A 184 -8.05 -26.92 -7.72
CA MET A 184 -7.87 -26.40 -9.07
C MET A 184 -6.39 -26.06 -9.23
N ALA A 185 -5.78 -26.57 -10.31
CA ALA A 185 -4.45 -26.13 -10.67
C ALA A 185 -4.53 -24.67 -11.14
N LEU A 186 -3.73 -23.79 -10.56
CA LEU A 186 -3.56 -22.43 -11.07
C LEU A 186 -2.71 -22.53 -12.34
N GLU A 187 -3.30 -22.23 -13.50
CA GLU A 187 -2.51 -22.02 -14.71
C GLU A 187 -1.58 -20.83 -14.46
N ALA A 188 -0.27 -21.05 -14.56
CA ALA A 188 0.74 -20.07 -14.14
C ALA A 188 0.89 -18.88 -15.10
N ASP A 189 0.13 -18.84 -16.21
CA ASP A 189 0.47 -18.06 -17.40
C ASP A 189 -0.68 -17.26 -18.01
N GLN A 190 -1.76 -17.00 -17.26
CA GLN A 190 -2.74 -16.00 -17.73
C GLN A 190 -2.17 -14.59 -17.51
N PRO A 191 -1.98 -13.80 -18.60
CA PRO A 191 -1.37 -12.48 -18.54
C PRO A 191 -2.37 -11.50 -17.94
N VAL A 192 -2.33 -11.40 -16.61
CA VAL A 192 -2.93 -10.28 -15.87
C VAL A 192 -1.80 -9.41 -15.35
#